data_AF-A0A3G8GVI3-F1
#
_entry.id   AF-A0A3G8GVI3-F1
#
_cell.length_a   1.000
_cell.length_b   1.000
_cell.length_c   1.000
_cell.angle_alpha   90.00
_cell.angle_beta   90.00
_cell.angle_gamma   90.00
#
_symmetry.space_group_name_H-M   'P 1'
#
loop_
_entity.id
_entity.type
_entity.pdbx_description
1 polymer ?
#
loop_
_entity_poly.entity_id
_entity_poly.type
_entity_poly.pdbx_seq_one_letter_code
_entity_poly.pdbx_strand_id
1 'polypeptide(L)'
;MAKSNEDWYALLGYLAGKAQQPDIPLDKRLHHVIATSAACFNWHGVLTGSWSDREAADALERARTQPRGPIQHSLKCDSEVFNAVADGRKTHEIRFDDRDYRLGDVLLLKETVYSAAEMQTGAPVLFTGQEIWRVVSHVLTGYGLFPGWVCLSLESPNTKRAALGPDTAANSPEA
;
A
#
# COMPACT_ATOMS: atom_id res chain seq x y z
N MET A 1 13.50 -13.32 11.86
CA MET A 1 13.07 -14.55 12.57
C MET A 1 11.57 -14.68 12.41
N ALA A 2 11.07 -15.87 12.10
CA ALA A 2 9.63 -16.11 12.05
C ALA A 2 9.04 -16.02 13.47
N LYS A 3 7.86 -15.40 13.61
CA LYS A 3 7.11 -15.39 14.88
C LYS A 3 6.85 -16.81 15.38
N SER A 4 7.12 -17.04 16.65
CA SER A 4 6.74 -18.26 17.35
C SER A 4 5.22 -18.33 17.57
N ASN A 5 4.72 -19.50 17.98
CA ASN A 5 3.30 -19.63 18.39
C ASN A 5 2.95 -18.72 19.58
N GLU A 6 3.91 -18.49 20.48
CA GLU A 6 3.72 -17.60 21.63
C GLU A 6 3.60 -16.14 21.20
N ASP A 7 4.39 -15.70 20.21
CA ASP A 7 4.29 -14.36 19.62
C ASP A 7 2.93 -14.13 18.94
N TRP A 8 2.38 -15.17 18.28
CA TRP A 8 1.04 -15.12 17.68
C TRP A 8 -0.04 -15.03 18.75
N TYR A 9 0.04 -15.88 19.77
CA TYR A 9 -0.91 -15.87 20.88
C TYR A 9 -0.93 -14.51 21.60
N ALA A 10 0.25 -13.96 21.90
CA ALA A 10 0.39 -12.64 22.52
C ALA A 10 -0.21 -11.53 21.65
N LEU A 11 0.02 -11.56 20.34
CA LEU A 11 -0.57 -10.60 19.40
C LEU A 11 -2.10 -10.66 19.40
N LEU A 12 -2.67 -11.87 19.38
CA LEU A 12 -4.12 -12.05 19.40
C LEU A 12 -4.73 -11.52 20.70
N GLY A 13 -4.14 -11.85 21.85
CA GLY A 13 -4.58 -11.35 23.14
C GLY A 13 -4.51 -9.81 23.22
N TYR A 14 -3.43 -9.23 22.69
CA TYR A 14 -3.25 -7.78 22.65
C TYR A 14 -4.33 -7.08 21.79
N LEU A 15 -4.55 -7.55 20.56
CA LEU A 15 -5.52 -6.95 19.64
C LEU A 15 -6.96 -7.13 20.15
N ALA A 16 -7.31 -8.32 20.63
CA ALA A 16 -8.63 -8.58 21.22
C ALA A 16 -8.87 -7.73 22.48
N GLY A 17 -7.85 -7.59 23.35
CA GLY A 17 -7.93 -6.72 24.53
C GLY A 17 -8.15 -5.25 24.16
N LYS A 18 -7.47 -4.76 23.12
CA LYS A 18 -7.66 -3.40 22.59
C LYS A 18 -9.03 -3.20 21.93
N ALA A 19 -9.63 -4.23 21.35
CA ALA A 19 -10.98 -4.14 20.78
C ALA A 19 -12.08 -3.93 21.85
N GLN A 20 -11.84 -4.37 23.09
CA GLN A 20 -12.82 -4.31 24.18
C GLN A 20 -12.72 -3.05 25.05
N GLN A 21 -11.64 -2.29 24.93
CA GLN A 21 -11.36 -1.09 25.73
C GLN A 21 -12.32 0.06 25.38
N PRO A 22 -13.23 0.49 26.28
CA PRO A 22 -14.27 1.50 25.98
C PRO A 22 -13.71 2.91 25.78
N ASP A 23 -12.50 3.17 26.28
CA ASP A 23 -11.75 4.41 26.11
C ASP A 23 -11.14 4.58 24.70
N ILE A 24 -11.09 3.51 23.91
CA ILE A 24 -10.62 3.55 22.53
C ILE A 24 -11.77 3.92 21.59
N PRO A 25 -11.58 4.88 20.65
CA PRO A 25 -12.57 5.23 19.64
C PRO A 25 -13.14 4.01 18.89
N LEU A 26 -14.43 4.04 18.59
CA LEU A 26 -15.14 2.88 18.01
C LEU A 26 -14.52 2.39 16.70
N ASP A 27 -14.11 3.29 15.81
CA ASP A 27 -13.41 2.99 14.56
C ASP A 27 -12.13 2.19 14.80
N LYS A 28 -11.33 2.58 15.80
CA LYS A 28 -10.11 1.86 16.18
C LYS A 28 -10.40 0.50 16.81
N ARG A 29 -11.48 0.36 17.58
CA ARG A 29 -11.89 -0.94 18.12
C ARG A 29 -12.34 -1.89 17.01
N LEU A 30 -13.14 -1.40 16.06
CA LEU A 30 -13.54 -2.17 14.88
C LEU A 30 -12.32 -2.59 14.05
N HIS A 31 -11.34 -1.68 13.88
CA HIS A 31 -10.06 -2.01 13.27
C HIS A 31 -9.32 -3.14 13.99
N HIS A 32 -9.25 -3.12 15.33
CA HIS A 32 -8.64 -4.20 16.12
C HIS A 32 -9.35 -5.55 15.96
N VAL A 33 -10.68 -5.57 15.77
CA VAL A 33 -11.44 -6.80 15.46
C VAL A 33 -10.97 -7.39 14.13
N ILE A 34 -10.91 -6.57 13.08
CA ILE A 34 -10.44 -7.02 11.76
C ILE A 34 -8.97 -7.45 11.80
N ALA A 35 -8.12 -6.70 12.50
CA ALA A 35 -6.71 -7.05 12.69
C ALA A 35 -6.52 -8.38 13.43
N THR A 36 -7.41 -8.70 14.38
CA THR A 36 -7.41 -10.00 15.08
C THR A 36 -7.72 -11.14 14.12
N SER A 37 -8.75 -11.01 13.29
CA SER A 37 -9.09 -12.00 12.25
C SER A 37 -7.94 -12.23 11.27
N ALA A 38 -7.29 -11.14 10.83
CA ALA A 38 -6.14 -11.22 9.94
C ALA A 38 -4.93 -11.89 10.61
N ALA A 39 -4.69 -11.63 11.89
CA ALA A 39 -3.65 -12.32 12.66
C ALA A 39 -3.95 -13.83 12.80
N CYS A 40 -5.20 -14.22 13.04
CA CYS A 40 -5.61 -15.64 13.05
C CYS A 40 -5.36 -16.31 11.69
N PHE A 41 -5.74 -15.66 10.59
CA PHE A 41 -5.55 -16.19 9.25
C PHE A 41 -4.06 -16.36 8.91
N ASN A 42 -3.23 -15.38 9.29
CA ASN A 42 -1.79 -15.45 9.11
C ASN A 42 -1.16 -16.55 9.96
N TRP A 43 -1.56 -16.70 11.22
CA TRP A 43 -1.08 -17.78 12.08
C TRP A 43 -1.50 -19.15 11.55
N HIS A 44 -2.74 -19.31 11.08
CA HIS A 44 -3.22 -20.53 10.45
C HIS A 44 -2.31 -20.95 9.29
N GLY A 45 -2.00 -20.05 8.35
CA GLY A 45 -1.14 -20.42 7.24
C GLY A 45 0.31 -20.72 7.62
N VAL A 46 0.79 -20.26 8.80
CA VAL A 46 2.09 -20.71 9.36
C VAL A 46 2.00 -22.18 9.70
N LEU A 47 0.95 -22.55 10.44
CA LEU A 47 0.75 -23.89 10.95
C LEU A 47 0.50 -24.89 9.82
N THR A 48 -0.22 -24.49 8.77
CA THR A 48 -0.51 -25.35 7.62
C THR A 48 0.60 -25.36 6.57
N GLY A 49 1.62 -24.51 6.70
CA GLY A 49 2.63 -24.32 5.67
C GLY A 49 2.08 -23.74 4.36
N SER A 50 0.84 -23.23 4.34
CA SER A 50 0.22 -22.64 3.14
C SER A 50 0.86 -21.29 2.74
N TRP A 51 1.78 -20.77 3.56
CA TRP A 51 2.65 -19.65 3.22
C TRP A 51 4.03 -20.15 2.76
N SER A 52 4.11 -20.77 1.59
CA SER A 52 5.39 -21.18 0.97
C SER A 52 6.33 -20.00 0.66
N ASP A 53 5.80 -18.78 0.61
CA ASP A 53 6.50 -17.64 0.00
C ASP A 53 7.09 -16.66 1.02
N ARG A 54 7.27 -17.07 2.29
CA ARG A 54 7.91 -16.21 3.30
C ARG A 54 9.34 -15.83 2.94
N GLU A 55 10.09 -16.74 2.33
CA GLU A 55 11.42 -16.44 1.82
C GLU A 55 11.37 -15.38 0.71
N ALA A 56 10.36 -15.42 -0.17
CA ALA A 56 10.17 -14.41 -1.21
C ALA A 56 9.79 -13.04 -0.62
N ALA A 57 8.92 -13.01 0.39
CA ALA A 57 8.58 -11.77 1.10
C ALA A 57 9.79 -11.18 1.85
N ASP A 58 10.56 -12.01 2.55
CA ASP A 58 11.80 -11.60 3.22
C ASP A 58 12.87 -11.16 2.21
N ALA A 59 12.95 -11.80 1.04
CA ALA A 59 13.86 -11.41 -0.03
C ALA A 59 13.47 -10.05 -0.64
N LEU A 60 12.19 -9.79 -0.85
CA LEU A 60 11.67 -8.49 -1.30
C LEU A 60 12.02 -7.39 -0.28
N GLU A 61 11.84 -7.65 1.01
CA GLU A 61 12.21 -6.71 2.07
C GLU A 61 13.72 -6.40 2.08
N ARG A 62 14.57 -7.43 1.89
CA ARG A 62 16.03 -7.24 1.76
C ARG A 62 16.38 -6.46 0.49
N ALA A 63 15.76 -6.76 -0.65
CA ALA A 63 15.98 -6.05 -1.90
C ALA A 63 15.65 -4.55 -1.77
N ARG A 64 14.58 -4.22 -1.02
CA ARG A 64 14.15 -2.85 -0.74
C ARG A 64 15.19 -1.99 -0.01
N THR A 65 16.06 -2.60 0.79
CA THR A 65 17.10 -1.86 1.55
C THR A 65 18.27 -1.36 0.71
N GLN A 66 18.43 -1.83 -0.53
CA GLN A 66 19.47 -1.31 -1.41
C GLN A 66 19.12 0.11 -1.87
N PRO A 67 20.05 1.05 -1.96
CA PRO A 67 19.71 2.40 -2.41
C PRO A 67 19.38 2.40 -3.92
N ARG A 68 18.19 2.92 -4.27
CA ARG A 68 17.84 3.35 -5.63
C ARG A 68 17.04 4.66 -5.57
N GLY A 69 17.12 5.47 -6.63
CA GLY A 69 16.26 6.64 -6.78
C GLY A 69 14.79 6.27 -7.02
N PRO A 70 13.86 7.23 -6.86
CA PRO A 70 12.47 7.07 -7.29
C PRO A 70 12.34 6.71 -8.77
N ILE A 71 11.42 5.80 -9.09
CA ILE A 71 11.11 5.43 -10.48
C ILE A 71 9.60 5.53 -10.75
N GLN A 72 9.24 5.54 -12.03
CA GLN A 72 7.85 5.57 -12.48
C GLN A 72 7.33 4.17 -12.81
N HIS A 73 6.13 3.86 -12.33
CA HIS A 73 5.38 2.64 -12.64
C HIS A 73 4.10 2.98 -13.39
N SER A 74 3.93 2.45 -14.60
CA SER A 74 2.66 2.55 -15.34
C SER A 74 1.74 1.39 -14.95
N LEU A 75 0.53 1.71 -14.48
CA LEU A 75 -0.40 0.75 -13.91
C LEU A 75 -1.80 0.95 -14.47
N LYS A 76 -2.49 -0.16 -14.74
CA LYS A 76 -3.94 -0.16 -15.03
C LYS A 76 -4.72 0.18 -13.76
N CYS A 77 -5.84 0.88 -13.91
CA CYS A 77 -6.75 1.25 -12.84
C CYS A 77 -8.19 1.26 -13.36
N ASP A 78 -9.06 0.47 -12.73
CA ASP A 78 -10.48 0.41 -13.08
C ASP A 78 -11.15 1.76 -12.81
N SER A 79 -12.11 2.19 -13.64
CA SER A 79 -12.73 3.52 -13.58
C SER A 79 -13.24 3.91 -12.19
N GLU A 80 -13.87 3.02 -11.44
CA GLU A 80 -14.38 3.34 -10.10
C GLU A 80 -13.23 3.73 -9.14
N VAL A 81 -12.16 2.93 -9.15
CA VAL A 81 -10.97 3.14 -8.33
C VAL A 81 -10.25 4.41 -8.79
N PHE A 82 -10.10 4.59 -10.11
CA PHE A 82 -9.47 5.76 -10.71
C PHE A 82 -10.16 7.05 -10.26
N ASN A 83 -11.49 7.11 -10.35
CA ASN A 83 -12.28 8.27 -9.94
C ASN A 83 -12.17 8.54 -8.44
N ALA A 84 -12.18 7.50 -7.60
CA ALA A 84 -11.97 7.64 -6.16
C ALA A 84 -10.56 8.13 -5.79
N VAL A 85 -9.54 7.77 -6.57
CA VAL A 85 -8.18 8.31 -6.40
C VAL A 85 -8.11 9.75 -6.90
N ALA A 86 -8.79 10.07 -8.00
CA ALA A 86 -8.80 11.39 -8.61
C ALA A 86 -9.44 12.44 -7.70
N ASP A 87 -10.55 12.13 -7.05
CA ASP A 87 -11.23 13.03 -6.12
C ASP A 87 -10.70 12.97 -4.67
N GLY A 88 -9.75 12.09 -4.39
CA GLY A 88 -9.07 11.98 -3.10
C GLY A 88 -9.82 11.17 -2.05
N ARG A 89 -10.97 10.56 -2.37
CA ARG A 89 -11.66 9.62 -1.45
C ARG A 89 -10.82 8.38 -1.17
N LYS A 90 -9.99 7.96 -2.13
CA LYS A 90 -9.06 6.84 -2.01
C LYS A 90 -7.62 7.35 -2.08
N THR A 91 -6.88 7.15 -0.99
CA THR A 91 -5.50 7.62 -0.80
C THR A 91 -4.48 6.48 -0.76
N HIS A 92 -4.86 5.28 -1.19
CA HIS A 92 -3.99 4.10 -1.15
C HIS A 92 -4.27 3.13 -2.29
N GLU A 93 -3.26 2.39 -2.73
CA GLU A 93 -3.35 1.28 -3.70
C GLU A 93 -2.91 -0.03 -3.06
N ILE A 94 -3.65 -1.12 -3.29
CA ILE A 94 -3.23 -2.47 -2.87
C ILE A 94 -2.71 -3.19 -4.10
N ARG A 95 -1.49 -3.70 -4.04
CA ARG A 95 -0.81 -4.33 -5.18
C ARG A 95 -0.05 -5.57 -4.74
N PHE A 96 0.02 -6.56 -5.62
CA PHE A 96 1.08 -7.55 -5.56
C PHE A 96 2.39 -6.84 -5.92
N ASP A 97 3.44 -7.13 -5.18
CA ASP A 97 4.70 -6.41 -5.23
C ASP A 97 5.72 -7.09 -6.13
N ASP A 98 5.35 -7.22 -7.40
CA ASP A 98 6.18 -7.73 -8.49
C ASP A 98 7.15 -6.70 -9.05
N ARG A 99 7.13 -5.46 -8.53
CA ARG A 99 7.91 -4.32 -9.06
C ARG A 99 8.84 -3.67 -8.06
N ASP A 100 8.89 -4.20 -6.84
CA ASP A 100 9.68 -3.61 -5.76
C ASP A 100 9.29 -2.12 -5.58
N TYR A 101 8.02 -1.87 -5.25
CA TYR A 101 7.54 -0.50 -5.02
C TYR A 101 8.24 0.12 -3.81
N ARG A 102 8.66 1.38 -3.94
CA ARG A 102 9.40 2.09 -2.88
C ARG A 102 8.87 3.48 -2.60
N LEU A 103 9.22 3.99 -1.42
CA LEU A 103 8.99 5.37 -1.04
C LEU A 103 9.53 6.33 -2.12
N GLY A 104 8.70 7.28 -2.53
CA GLY A 104 9.02 8.27 -3.55
C GLY A 104 8.73 7.83 -4.98
N ASP A 105 8.50 6.54 -5.24
CA ASP A 105 8.10 6.08 -6.58
C ASP A 105 6.83 6.78 -7.04
N VAL A 106 6.68 6.86 -8.36
CA VAL A 106 5.57 7.53 -9.00
C VAL A 106 4.69 6.50 -9.69
N LEU A 107 3.42 6.45 -9.33
CA LEU A 107 2.41 5.64 -10.00
C LEU A 107 1.73 6.50 -11.06
N LEU A 108 1.86 6.09 -12.33
CA LEU A 108 1.02 6.55 -13.43
C LEU A 108 -0.16 5.59 -13.55
N LEU A 109 -1.28 5.94 -12.92
CA LEU A 109 -2.51 5.17 -13.01
C LEU A 109 -3.21 5.53 -14.32
N LYS A 110 -3.49 4.54 -15.15
CA LYS A 110 -4.14 4.67 -16.45
C LYS A 110 -5.54 4.06 -16.35
N GLU A 111 -6.56 4.86 -16.58
CA GLU A 111 -7.94 4.40 -16.50
C GLU A 111 -8.24 3.39 -17.62
N THR A 112 -8.79 2.24 -17.26
CA THR A 112 -9.25 1.22 -18.21
C THR A 112 -10.74 1.36 -18.51
N VAL A 113 -11.12 1.07 -19.76
CA VAL A 113 -12.53 1.04 -20.18
C VAL A 113 -13.28 -0.12 -19.53
N TYR A 114 -12.61 -1.26 -19.38
CA TYR A 114 -13.15 -2.47 -18.76
C TYR A 114 -12.44 -2.73 -17.43
N SER A 115 -13.18 -3.30 -16.49
CA SER A 115 -12.66 -3.72 -15.18
C SER A 115 -11.70 -4.92 -15.29
N ALA A 116 -10.91 -5.15 -14.25
CA ALA A 116 -10.06 -6.33 -14.15
C ALA A 116 -10.85 -7.64 -14.29
N ALA A 117 -12.06 -7.70 -13.72
CA ALA A 117 -12.93 -8.87 -13.79
C ALA A 117 -13.43 -9.12 -15.22
N GLU A 118 -13.86 -8.09 -15.94
CA GLU A 118 -14.29 -8.24 -17.34
C GLU A 118 -13.13 -8.67 -18.24
N MET A 119 -11.94 -8.10 -18.04
CA MET A 119 -10.74 -8.50 -18.78
C MET A 119 -10.36 -9.97 -18.54
N GLN A 120 -10.54 -10.48 -17.31
CA GLN A 120 -10.33 -11.91 -17.01
C GLN A 120 -11.30 -12.82 -17.79
N THR A 121 -12.49 -12.33 -18.11
CA THR A 121 -13.49 -13.06 -18.91
C THR A 121 -13.40 -12.82 -20.42
N GLY A 122 -12.37 -12.09 -20.89
CA GLY A 122 -12.07 -11.91 -22.31
C GLY A 122 -12.34 -10.52 -22.89
N ALA A 123 -12.71 -9.52 -22.07
CA ALA A 123 -12.76 -8.14 -22.55
C ALA A 123 -11.35 -7.65 -22.93
N PRO A 124 -11.21 -6.85 -24.01
CA PRO A 124 -9.91 -6.36 -24.43
C PRO A 124 -9.35 -5.34 -23.43
N VAL A 125 -8.03 -5.24 -23.37
CA VAL A 125 -7.37 -4.17 -22.60
C VAL A 125 -7.48 -2.86 -23.39
N LEU A 126 -8.42 -2.00 -23.00
CA LEU A 126 -8.59 -0.66 -23.57
C LEU A 126 -8.45 0.41 -22.48
N PHE A 127 -7.86 1.54 -22.84
CA PHE A 127 -7.69 2.70 -21.97
C PHE A 127 -8.60 3.83 -22.43
N THR A 128 -9.12 4.61 -21.49
CA THR A 128 -9.94 5.81 -21.80
C THR A 128 -9.07 6.97 -22.30
N GLY A 129 -7.77 6.91 -22.04
CA GLY A 129 -6.80 8.00 -22.25
C GLY A 129 -6.64 8.90 -21.02
N GLN A 130 -7.46 8.71 -19.97
CA GLN A 130 -7.27 9.42 -18.71
C GLN A 130 -6.12 8.80 -17.91
N GLU A 131 -5.32 9.67 -17.31
CA GLU A 131 -4.14 9.31 -16.54
C GLU A 131 -4.04 10.17 -15.28
N ILE A 132 -3.57 9.58 -14.18
CA ILE A 132 -3.31 10.32 -12.96
C ILE A 132 -2.00 9.89 -12.31
N TRP A 133 -1.26 10.90 -11.84
CA TRP A 133 0.04 10.76 -11.21
C TRP A 133 -0.10 10.78 -9.69
N ARG A 134 0.51 9.82 -9.00
CA ARG A 134 0.59 9.75 -7.54
C ARG A 134 1.99 9.38 -7.08
N VAL A 135 2.44 9.98 -5.99
CA VAL A 135 3.70 9.63 -5.33
C VAL A 135 3.42 8.63 -4.22
N VAL A 136 4.19 7.56 -4.15
CA VAL A 136 4.16 6.60 -3.04
C VAL A 136 4.78 7.27 -1.81
N SER A 137 3.96 7.61 -0.83
CA SER A 137 4.39 8.25 0.42
C SER A 137 4.64 7.25 1.56
N HIS A 138 4.14 6.02 1.41
CA HIS A 138 4.39 4.93 2.33
C HIS A 138 4.15 3.58 1.65
N VAL A 139 4.92 2.56 2.02
CA VAL A 139 4.73 1.17 1.59
C VAL A 139 4.48 0.33 2.84
N LEU A 140 3.26 -0.16 2.99
CA LEU A 140 2.90 -1.08 4.08
C LEU A 140 2.99 -2.53 3.58
N THR A 141 3.80 -3.33 4.25
CA THR A 141 3.83 -4.79 4.13
C THR A 141 3.24 -5.43 5.40
N GLY A 142 2.77 -6.67 5.29
CA GLY A 142 2.19 -7.38 6.43
C GLY A 142 0.87 -6.76 6.91
N TYR A 143 0.66 -6.69 8.23
CA TYR A 143 -0.52 -6.07 8.83
C TYR A 143 -1.87 -6.66 8.34
N GLY A 144 -1.89 -7.95 8.04
CA GLY A 144 -3.06 -8.65 7.51
C GLY A 144 -3.13 -8.73 5.98
N LEU A 145 -2.20 -8.08 5.27
CA LEU A 145 -2.00 -8.32 3.84
C LEU A 145 -1.43 -9.72 3.61
N PHE A 146 -1.83 -10.34 2.49
CA PHE A 146 -1.23 -11.57 2.02
C PHE A 146 0.28 -11.36 1.73
N PRO A 147 1.16 -12.35 1.96
CA PRO A 147 2.56 -12.27 1.57
C PRO A 147 2.73 -11.87 0.11
N GLY A 148 3.72 -11.02 -0.17
CA GLY A 148 3.95 -10.45 -1.50
C GLY A 148 2.98 -9.31 -1.88
N TRP A 149 2.00 -8.96 -1.04
CA TRP A 149 1.15 -7.80 -1.25
C TRP A 149 1.59 -6.60 -0.42
N VAL A 150 1.40 -5.41 -0.99
CA VAL A 150 1.67 -4.11 -0.38
C VAL A 150 0.45 -3.22 -0.44
N CYS A 151 0.32 -2.36 0.57
CA CYS A 151 -0.57 -1.20 0.52
C CYS A 151 0.28 0.07 0.40
N LEU A 152 0.17 0.73 -0.75
CA LEU A 152 0.89 1.94 -1.12
C LEU A 152 0.05 3.15 -0.74
N SER A 153 0.48 3.97 0.21
CA SER A 153 -0.16 5.27 0.44
C SER A 153 0.26 6.25 -0.64
N LEU A 154 -0.69 7.04 -1.11
CA LEU A 154 -0.56 7.91 -2.27
C LEU A 154 -0.69 9.37 -1.86
N GLU A 155 0.20 10.20 -2.40
CA GLU A 155 0.11 11.65 -2.32
C GLU A 155 0.02 12.27 -3.72
N SER A 156 -0.66 13.40 -3.83
CA SER A 156 -0.61 14.22 -5.03
C SER A 156 0.80 14.79 -5.20
N PRO A 157 1.38 14.80 -6.42
CA PRO A 157 2.72 15.34 -6.67
C PRO A 157 2.91 16.79 -6.21
N ASN A 158 1.82 17.58 -6.14
CA ASN A 158 1.86 18.98 -5.70
C ASN A 158 1.80 19.20 -4.19
N THR A 159 1.53 18.17 -3.37
CA THR A 159 1.34 18.36 -1.91
C THR A 159 2.64 18.76 -1.20
N LYS A 160 3.82 18.41 -1.72
CA LYS A 160 5.12 18.81 -1.13
C LYS A 160 5.59 20.23 -1.48
N ARG A 161 4.94 20.91 -2.42
CA ARG A 161 5.33 22.28 -2.82
C ARG A 161 4.67 23.38 -1.97
N ALA A 162 3.70 23.02 -1.13
CA ALA A 162 3.06 23.95 -0.19
C ALA A 162 3.68 23.92 1.22
N ALA A 163 4.42 22.86 1.57
CA ALA A 163 5.05 22.69 2.88
C ALA A 163 6.49 23.24 2.96
N LEU A 164 7.12 23.50 1.82
CA LEU A 164 8.34 24.28 1.70
C LEU A 164 7.88 25.63 1.12
N GLY A 165 8.00 26.70 1.91
CA GLY A 165 7.59 28.04 1.50
C GLY A 165 8.25 28.49 0.19
N PRO A 166 7.78 29.59 -0.43
CA PRO A 166 8.37 30.06 -1.67
C PRO A 166 9.87 30.26 -1.49
N ASP A 167 10.66 29.55 -2.30
CA ASP A 167 12.08 29.80 -2.49
C ASP A 167 12.24 31.29 -2.74
N THR A 168 12.88 31.99 -1.81
CA THR A 168 13.25 33.39 -1.96
C THR A 168 14.23 33.50 -3.11
N ALA A 169 13.72 33.82 -4.29
CA ALA A 169 14.49 34.39 -5.37
C ALA A 169 14.96 35.79 -4.93
N ALA A 170 16.20 35.90 -4.46
CA ALA A 170 16.95 37.17 -4.41
C ALA A 170 18.41 36.92 -4.01
N ASN A 171 19.33 36.90 -4.98
CA ASN A 171 20.42 37.89 -5.09
C ASN A 171 21.50 37.42 -6.06
N SER A 172 21.43 37.96 -7.27
CA SER A 172 22.64 38.31 -8.03
C SER A 172 23.19 39.60 -7.45
N PRO A 173 24.50 39.73 -7.15
CA PRO A 173 25.12 41.02 -7.10
C PRO A 173 25.75 41.34 -8.46
N GLU A 174 25.20 42.38 -9.11
CA GLU A 174 26.00 43.27 -9.94
C GLU A 174 26.89 44.11 -9.01
N ALA A 175 28.21 44.00 -9.19
CA ALA A 175 29.22 45.06 -9.06
C ALA A 175 30.57 44.53 -9.52
#